data_AF-A0A8K0XSX3-F1
#
_entry.id   AF-A0A8K0XSX3-F1
#
_cell.length_a   1.000
_cell.length_b   1.000
_cell.length_c   1.000
_cell.angle_alpha   90.00
_cell.angle_beta   90.00
_cell.angle_gamma   90.00
#
_symmetry.space_group_name_H-M   'P 1'
#
loop_
_entity.id
_entity.type
_entity.pdbx_description
1 polymer ?
#
loop_
_entity_poly.entity_id
_entity_poly.type
_entity_poly.pdbx_seq_one_letter_code
_entity_poly.pdbx_strand_id
1 'polypeptide(L)'
;MDEEMDFDSGASTGQPQQHFQPHVVQGADGRKMLDLVFVQDCTGSQGSYITSATKNIQSICQHIFESGKLQAPEDLRIGLVAYRDHPPQDHTYVTKNFGFSSDIGKVENDLSSLYASGGGDGPEAVTAGLAEALNMDWRPLASKMVVLIADAPPHGIGEYGDGFDEGSPDGHDPLQLARAMASKGITLFFVACEPALSGYAYATDFFQAITNITSGLMLPLTTADLLTHAIVGSVLENLDMERLVREVGQAVSQRILGNNESVDDVARELHERLLLRNESTKKVVIESIYRESEEAKHNVQVYMQAPSLAEARPLLRRVPGTRFTDKYLHSRMSSGRSYPYAPYVPARKPSSPTSSTSSPATIPTPSHSPPRKVVTDFAAFGAPSSASVFGTKVASTPFSLAGGKAAFGGIRGGGARGFDDDEDEDEDSGRQKVELREDSITLDQARRIAMQSAWRSARA
;
A
#
# COMPACT_ATOMS: atom_id res chain seq x y z
N MET A 1 86.28 -31.14 -18.25
CA MET A 1 87.13 -30.08 -17.72
C MET A 1 86.76 -28.83 -18.47
N ASP A 2 86.00 -27.86 -17.98
CA ASP A 2 85.36 -27.52 -16.70
C ASP A 2 84.26 -26.47 -17.10
N GLU A 3 83.02 -26.51 -16.61
CA GLU A 3 82.49 -25.68 -15.48
C GLU A 3 83.08 -24.25 -15.46
N GLU A 4 82.38 -23.12 -15.41
CA GLU A 4 81.02 -22.68 -15.05
C GLU A 4 80.89 -21.19 -15.49
N MET A 5 79.69 -20.68 -15.79
CA MET A 5 79.24 -19.34 -15.39
C MET A 5 77.77 -19.11 -15.75
N ASP A 6 76.96 -18.89 -14.71
CA ASP A 6 75.53 -18.56 -14.73
C ASP A 6 75.17 -17.30 -15.52
N PHE A 7 74.00 -17.33 -16.18
CA PHE A 7 73.17 -16.12 -16.31
C PHE A 7 71.67 -16.48 -16.27
N ASP A 8 71.02 -15.92 -15.27
CA ASP A 8 69.61 -16.04 -14.88
C ASP A 8 68.65 -15.54 -15.98
N SER A 9 67.63 -16.35 -16.28
CA SER A 9 66.57 -16.03 -17.24
C SER A 9 65.24 -15.81 -16.52
N GLY A 10 64.87 -14.55 -16.31
CA GLY A 10 63.58 -14.16 -15.76
C GLY A 10 62.43 -14.42 -16.75
N ALA A 11 61.53 -15.32 -16.37
CA ALA A 11 60.35 -15.72 -17.10
C ALA A 11 59.22 -14.68 -17.06
N SER A 12 58.63 -14.37 -18.21
CA SER A 12 57.33 -13.70 -18.34
C SER A 12 56.24 -14.76 -18.53
N THR A 13 55.55 -15.15 -17.46
CA THR A 13 54.36 -16.01 -17.52
C THR A 13 53.11 -15.17 -17.70
N GLY A 14 52.41 -15.39 -18.82
CA GLY A 14 51.09 -14.83 -19.07
C GLY A 14 50.07 -15.34 -18.07
N GLN A 15 49.31 -14.42 -17.46
CA GLN A 15 48.18 -14.76 -16.61
C GLN A 15 46.94 -15.06 -17.47
N PRO A 16 46.19 -16.14 -17.18
CA PRO A 16 44.95 -16.42 -17.89
C PRO A 16 43.84 -15.47 -17.46
N GLN A 17 43.11 -14.92 -18.44
CA GLN A 17 41.87 -14.18 -18.25
C GLN A 17 40.85 -15.08 -17.52
N GLN A 18 40.60 -14.80 -16.24
CA GLN A 18 39.51 -15.41 -15.50
C GLN A 18 38.19 -14.78 -15.94
N HIS A 19 37.38 -15.56 -16.65
CA HIS A 19 35.95 -15.29 -16.79
C HIS A 19 35.30 -15.29 -15.40
N PHE A 20 34.97 -14.11 -14.87
CA PHE A 20 34.12 -13.97 -13.70
C PHE A 20 32.67 -14.33 -14.09
N GLN A 21 32.21 -15.50 -13.65
CA GLN A 21 30.77 -15.78 -13.59
C GLN A 21 30.21 -15.13 -12.32
N PRO A 22 29.08 -14.40 -12.39
CA PRO A 22 28.46 -13.81 -11.21
C PRO A 22 27.90 -14.92 -10.31
N HIS A 23 28.43 -15.03 -9.10
CA HIS A 23 27.81 -15.85 -8.06
C HIS A 23 26.51 -15.16 -7.60
N VAL A 24 25.40 -15.60 -8.19
CA VAL A 24 24.06 -15.35 -7.65
C VAL A 24 23.97 -16.14 -6.35
N VAL A 25 23.80 -15.47 -5.21
CA VAL A 25 23.37 -16.14 -3.97
C VAL A 25 21.90 -16.52 -4.16
N GLN A 26 21.67 -17.59 -4.91
CA GLN A 26 20.38 -18.27 -4.90
C GLN A 26 20.25 -18.95 -3.55
N GLY A 27 19.16 -18.66 -2.82
CA GLY A 27 18.75 -19.54 -1.73
C GLY A 27 18.63 -20.97 -2.29
N ALA A 28 18.98 -21.96 -1.48
CA ALA A 28 19.29 -23.33 -1.89
C ALA A 28 18.28 -24.07 -2.82
N ASP A 29 17.09 -23.50 -3.07
CA ASP A 29 16.03 -24.06 -3.95
C ASP A 29 15.47 -23.10 -5.02
N GLY A 30 15.99 -21.87 -5.19
CA GLY A 30 15.41 -20.90 -6.14
C GLY A 30 13.96 -20.45 -5.80
N ARG A 31 13.50 -20.80 -4.60
CA ARG A 31 12.15 -20.55 -4.06
C ARG A 31 11.90 -19.06 -3.82
N LYS A 32 10.77 -18.55 -4.29
CA LYS A 32 10.37 -17.13 -4.15
C LYS A 32 9.53 -16.95 -2.91
N MET A 33 9.95 -16.05 -2.03
CA MET A 33 9.23 -15.71 -0.79
C MET A 33 8.80 -14.25 -0.83
N LEU A 34 7.62 -13.96 -0.27
CA LEU A 34 7.06 -12.62 -0.11
C LEU A 34 6.68 -12.38 1.35
N ASP A 35 7.24 -11.32 1.92
CA ASP A 35 6.74 -10.71 3.15
C ASP A 35 5.99 -9.43 2.78
N LEU A 36 4.71 -9.37 3.11
CA LEU A 36 3.82 -8.24 2.83
C LEU A 36 3.26 -7.71 4.15
N VAL A 37 3.55 -6.45 4.49
CA VAL A 37 3.05 -5.81 5.71
C VAL A 37 1.98 -4.79 5.35
N PHE A 38 0.80 -4.90 5.95
CA PHE A 38 -0.19 -3.84 5.95
C PHE A 38 0.07 -2.90 7.12
N VAL A 39 0.25 -1.62 6.82
CA VAL A 39 0.27 -0.55 7.82
C VAL A 39 -1.08 0.18 7.69
N GLN A 40 -1.97 -0.09 8.64
CA GLN A 40 -3.37 0.31 8.57
C GLN A 40 -3.64 1.46 9.54
N ASP A 41 -4.06 2.60 8.99
CA ASP A 41 -4.65 3.67 9.77
C ASP A 41 -5.98 3.18 10.39
N CYS A 42 -6.12 3.35 11.71
CA CYS A 42 -7.28 2.94 12.49
C CYS A 42 -8.02 4.11 13.15
N THR A 43 -7.84 5.32 12.62
CA THR A 43 -8.53 6.55 13.06
C THR A 43 -9.98 6.57 12.57
N GLY A 44 -10.77 7.52 13.07
CA GLY A 44 -12.23 7.53 12.88
C GLY A 44 -12.72 7.49 11.43
N SER A 45 -11.96 8.05 10.49
CA SER A 45 -12.30 8.11 9.05
C SER A 45 -12.12 6.78 8.31
N GLN A 46 -11.33 5.85 8.85
CA GLN A 46 -10.87 4.65 8.15
C GLN A 46 -11.84 3.46 8.19
N GLY A 47 -13.02 3.60 8.81
CA GLY A 47 -13.92 2.46 9.07
C GLY A 47 -14.32 1.66 7.83
N SER A 48 -14.54 2.32 6.69
CA SER A 48 -14.88 1.65 5.42
C SER A 48 -13.68 0.88 4.83
N TYR A 49 -12.47 1.42 4.95
CA TYR A 49 -11.25 0.78 4.46
C TYR A 49 -10.86 -0.42 5.31
N ILE A 50 -10.96 -0.33 6.65
CA ILE A 50 -10.79 -1.47 7.56
C ILE A 50 -11.80 -2.57 7.21
N THR A 51 -13.08 -2.21 7.04
CA THR A 51 -14.13 -3.17 6.68
C THR A 51 -13.83 -3.86 5.34
N SER A 52 -13.37 -3.09 4.34
CA SER A 52 -13.01 -3.65 3.04
C SER A 52 -11.78 -4.56 3.11
N ALA A 53 -10.73 -4.14 3.82
CA ALA A 53 -9.53 -4.94 4.03
C ALA A 53 -9.85 -6.27 4.71
N THR A 54 -10.64 -6.25 5.79
CA THR A 54 -11.07 -7.46 6.51
C THR A 54 -11.86 -8.41 5.61
N LYS A 55 -12.81 -7.89 4.82
CA LYS A 55 -13.62 -8.72 3.91
C LYS A 55 -12.83 -9.34 2.78
N ASN A 56 -11.76 -8.69 2.33
CA ASN A 56 -11.06 -9.05 1.10
C ASN A 56 -9.70 -9.69 1.31
N ILE A 57 -9.16 -9.75 2.54
CA ILE A 57 -7.80 -10.25 2.78
C ILE A 57 -7.60 -11.69 2.28
N GLN A 58 -8.61 -12.55 2.43
CA GLN A 58 -8.57 -13.91 1.89
C GLN A 58 -8.45 -13.90 0.37
N SER A 59 -9.28 -13.10 -0.32
CA SER A 59 -9.24 -12.95 -1.78
C SER A 59 -7.93 -12.35 -2.28
N ILE A 60 -7.36 -11.37 -1.57
CA ILE A 60 -6.03 -10.81 -1.88
C ILE A 60 -4.97 -11.91 -1.87
N CYS A 61 -4.92 -12.69 -0.78
CA CYS A 61 -3.95 -13.77 -0.62
C CYS A 61 -4.15 -14.88 -1.67
N GLN A 62 -5.41 -15.22 -1.95
CA GLN A 62 -5.78 -16.18 -2.97
C GLN A 62 -5.30 -15.73 -4.36
N HIS A 63 -5.58 -14.50 -4.78
CA HIS A 63 -5.13 -13.98 -6.09
C HIS A 63 -3.60 -13.91 -6.20
N ILE A 64 -2.90 -13.57 -5.11
CA ILE A 64 -1.42 -13.60 -5.09
C ILE A 64 -0.93 -15.03 -5.30
N PHE A 65 -1.54 -16.03 -4.67
CA PHE A 65 -1.16 -17.44 -4.83
C PHE A 65 -1.49 -17.96 -6.24
N GLU A 66 -2.70 -17.71 -6.73
CA GLU A 66 -3.19 -18.12 -8.06
C GLU A 66 -2.40 -17.48 -9.21
N SER A 67 -1.70 -16.37 -8.95
CA SER A 67 -0.79 -15.77 -9.93
C SER A 67 0.40 -16.67 -10.33
N GLY A 68 0.66 -17.75 -9.57
CA GLY A 68 1.76 -18.68 -9.79
C GLY A 68 3.15 -18.12 -9.47
N LYS A 69 3.23 -16.92 -8.87
CA LYS A 69 4.52 -16.30 -8.51
C LYS A 69 5.16 -16.94 -7.27
N LEU A 70 4.36 -17.54 -6.40
CA LEU A 70 4.78 -18.24 -5.18
C LEU A 70 4.52 -19.75 -5.35
N GLN A 71 5.38 -20.59 -4.76
CA GLN A 71 5.30 -22.05 -4.96
C GLN A 71 4.42 -22.73 -3.90
N ALA A 72 4.39 -22.20 -2.68
CA ALA A 72 3.63 -22.77 -1.57
C ALA A 72 3.02 -21.66 -0.70
N PRO A 73 1.92 -21.93 0.03
CA PRO A 73 1.25 -20.94 0.88
C PRO A 73 2.18 -20.26 1.89
N GLU A 74 3.13 -20.99 2.48
CA GLU A 74 4.11 -20.46 3.44
C GLU A 74 5.17 -19.54 2.82
N ASP A 75 5.23 -19.45 1.49
CA ASP A 75 6.03 -18.43 0.80
C ASP A 75 5.48 -17.03 1.04
N LEU A 76 4.18 -16.92 1.30
CA LEU A 76 3.53 -15.68 1.69
C LEU A 76 3.47 -15.57 3.22
N ARG A 77 4.03 -14.49 3.74
CA ARG A 77 3.74 -14.03 5.12
C ARG A 77 3.10 -12.67 5.05
N ILE A 78 1.97 -12.52 5.74
CA ILE A 78 1.30 -11.24 5.91
C ILE A 78 1.61 -10.72 7.30
N GLY A 79 2.06 -9.48 7.38
CA GLY A 79 2.18 -8.71 8.61
C GLY A 79 1.10 -7.65 8.71
N LEU A 80 0.74 -7.28 9.93
CA LEU A 80 -0.21 -6.20 10.19
C LEU A 80 0.33 -5.30 11.31
N VAL A 81 0.44 -4.02 11.00
CA VAL A 81 0.68 -2.94 11.96
C VAL A 81 -0.51 -1.99 11.86
N ALA A 82 -1.25 -1.85 12.95
CA ALA A 82 -2.28 -0.84 13.07
C ALA A 82 -1.72 0.38 13.81
N TYR A 83 -2.09 1.58 13.42
CA TYR A 83 -1.74 2.79 14.15
C TYR A 83 -2.93 3.74 14.27
N ARG A 84 -2.85 4.65 15.24
CA ARG A 84 -3.77 5.77 15.40
C ARG A 84 -2.96 7.05 15.59
N ASP A 85 -3.11 7.69 16.73
CA ASP A 85 -2.49 8.96 17.03
C ASP A 85 -1.78 8.93 18.39
N HIS A 86 -0.96 9.92 18.64
CA HIS A 86 -0.31 10.16 19.91
C HIS A 86 -1.26 10.85 20.90
N PRO A 87 -1.09 10.62 22.22
CA PRO A 87 -1.70 11.46 23.22
C PRO A 87 -1.23 12.92 23.07
N PRO A 88 -2.13 13.93 23.14
CA PRO A 88 -3.49 13.86 23.68
C PRO A 88 -4.60 13.56 22.65
N GLN A 89 -4.29 13.39 21.37
CA GLN A 89 -5.31 13.17 20.33
C GLN A 89 -5.96 11.79 20.45
N ASP A 90 -5.18 10.75 20.75
CA ASP A 90 -5.67 9.43 21.09
C ASP A 90 -5.05 8.92 22.41
N HIS A 91 -5.88 8.25 23.23
CA HIS A 91 -5.49 7.70 24.54
C HIS A 91 -5.54 6.18 24.61
N THR A 92 -5.77 5.50 23.49
CA THR A 92 -5.94 4.04 23.39
C THR A 92 -4.62 3.35 23.06
N TYR A 93 -4.03 3.65 21.90
CA TYR A 93 -2.73 3.13 21.47
C TYR A 93 -2.20 3.95 20.29
N VAL A 94 -0.88 4.11 20.22
CA VAL A 94 -0.22 4.69 19.04
C VAL A 94 -0.07 3.63 17.95
N THR A 95 0.49 2.46 18.29
CA THR A 95 0.68 1.33 17.38
C THR A 95 0.26 0.00 18.00
N LYS A 96 -0.10 -0.96 17.15
CA LYS A 96 -0.30 -2.39 17.46
C LYS A 96 0.35 -3.22 16.37
N ASN A 97 1.31 -4.05 16.77
CA ASN A 97 1.99 -4.99 15.88
C ASN A 97 1.46 -6.41 16.10
N PHE A 98 0.93 -7.03 15.05
CA PHE A 98 0.38 -8.40 15.09
C PHE A 98 1.39 -9.47 14.61
N GLY A 99 2.60 -9.04 14.22
CA GLY A 99 3.66 -9.89 13.69
C GLY A 99 3.37 -10.41 12.28
N PHE A 100 4.25 -11.27 11.77
CA PHE A 100 4.04 -12.00 10.51
C PHE A 100 3.28 -13.31 10.75
N SER A 101 2.40 -13.67 9.81
CA SER A 101 1.68 -14.95 9.79
C SER A 101 1.52 -15.46 8.35
N SER A 102 1.64 -16.78 8.16
CA SER A 102 1.17 -17.46 6.93
C SER A 102 -0.23 -18.03 7.09
N ASP A 103 -0.79 -18.01 8.30
CA ASP A 103 -2.20 -18.33 8.54
C ASP A 103 -3.05 -17.10 8.23
N ILE A 104 -3.74 -17.14 7.08
CA ILE A 104 -4.58 -16.06 6.59
C ILE A 104 -5.83 -15.87 7.47
N GLY A 105 -6.35 -16.95 8.07
CA GLY A 105 -7.47 -16.86 9.01
C GLY A 105 -7.07 -16.12 10.28
N LYS A 106 -5.84 -16.30 10.77
CA LYS A 106 -5.30 -15.46 11.85
C LYS A 106 -5.25 -13.97 11.45
N VAL A 107 -4.74 -13.66 10.26
CA VAL A 107 -4.62 -12.27 9.78
C VAL A 107 -5.99 -11.61 9.63
N GLU A 108 -6.97 -12.35 9.12
CA GLU A 108 -8.36 -11.88 9.05
C GLU A 108 -8.94 -11.62 10.45
N ASN A 109 -8.70 -12.52 11.41
CA ASN A 109 -9.13 -12.31 12.80
C ASN A 109 -8.47 -11.07 13.41
N ASP A 110 -7.17 -10.87 13.19
CA ASP A 110 -6.43 -9.68 13.65
C ASP A 110 -7.04 -8.40 13.05
N LEU A 111 -7.29 -8.37 11.73
CA LEU A 111 -7.97 -7.26 11.05
C LEU A 111 -9.38 -7.03 11.59
N SER A 112 -10.16 -8.09 11.83
CA SER A 112 -11.52 -8.01 12.37
C SER A 112 -11.58 -7.43 13.79
N SER A 113 -10.47 -7.49 14.52
CA SER A 113 -10.35 -6.92 15.87
C SER A 113 -10.14 -5.40 15.85
N LEU A 114 -9.80 -4.83 14.69
CA LEU A 114 -9.59 -3.40 14.52
C LEU A 114 -10.93 -2.69 14.33
N TYR A 115 -11.00 -1.48 14.88
CA TYR A 115 -12.13 -0.57 14.66
C TYR A 115 -11.61 0.86 14.55
N ALA A 116 -12.26 1.64 13.68
CA ALA A 116 -11.95 3.04 13.46
C ALA A 116 -12.39 3.90 14.65
N SER A 117 -11.45 4.64 15.24
CA SER A 117 -11.71 5.62 16.31
C SER A 117 -10.44 6.41 16.59
N GLY A 118 -10.56 7.57 17.24
CA GLY A 118 -9.41 8.42 17.54
C GLY A 118 -9.11 9.42 16.42
N GLY A 119 -7.89 9.96 16.46
CA GLY A 119 -7.44 11.12 15.69
C GLY A 119 -7.84 12.44 16.36
N GLY A 120 -7.61 13.57 15.70
CA GLY A 120 -8.13 14.86 16.18
C GLY A 120 -7.65 16.09 15.43
N ASP A 121 -6.34 16.27 15.36
CA ASP A 121 -5.70 17.45 14.77
C ASP A 121 -5.46 17.34 13.26
N GLY A 122 -5.65 16.17 12.69
CA GLY A 122 -5.69 15.92 11.25
C GLY A 122 -4.57 14.99 10.80
N PRO A 123 -3.29 15.38 10.94
CA PRO A 123 -2.18 14.43 10.81
C PRO A 123 -2.24 13.33 11.88
N GLU A 124 -1.62 12.19 11.61
CA GLU A 124 -1.72 10.99 12.45
C GLU A 124 -0.34 10.35 12.68
N ALA A 125 -0.26 9.31 13.53
CA ALA A 125 1.00 8.63 13.89
C ALA A 125 1.56 7.69 12.80
N VAL A 126 1.47 8.09 11.53
CA VAL A 126 1.99 7.36 10.36
C VAL A 126 3.46 6.99 10.55
N THR A 127 4.26 7.92 11.06
CA THR A 127 5.70 7.73 11.31
C THR A 127 5.95 6.58 12.30
N ALA A 128 5.16 6.48 13.37
CA ALA A 128 5.25 5.39 14.34
C ALA A 128 4.88 4.04 13.70
N GLY A 129 3.82 4.01 12.88
CA GLY A 129 3.43 2.82 12.12
C GLY A 129 4.52 2.33 11.15
N LEU A 130 5.18 3.26 10.43
CA LEU A 130 6.30 2.93 9.54
C LEU A 130 7.54 2.47 10.32
N ALA A 131 7.83 3.08 11.48
CA ALA A 131 8.94 2.67 12.33
C ALA A 131 8.76 1.23 12.85
N GLU A 132 7.55 0.89 13.28
CA GLU A 132 7.20 -0.46 13.71
C GLU A 132 7.37 -1.47 12.56
N ALA A 133 6.83 -1.15 11.37
CA ALA A 133 6.96 -2.01 10.18
C ALA A 133 8.43 -2.24 9.76
N LEU A 134 9.27 -1.19 9.82
CA LEU A 134 10.71 -1.28 9.52
C LEU A 134 11.46 -2.27 10.42
N ASN A 135 10.97 -2.48 11.64
CA ASN A 135 11.61 -3.28 12.69
C ASN A 135 11.00 -4.68 12.86
N MET A 136 10.02 -5.07 12.04
CA MET A 136 9.47 -6.43 12.03
C MET A 136 10.52 -7.49 11.60
N ASP A 137 10.23 -8.76 11.88
CA ASP A 137 11.11 -9.90 11.58
C ASP A 137 11.05 -10.33 10.09
N TRP A 138 11.61 -9.49 9.22
CA TRP A 138 11.67 -9.72 7.77
C TRP A 138 12.60 -10.87 7.40
N ARG A 139 12.16 -11.78 6.51
CA ARG A 139 13.00 -12.86 5.96
C ARG A 139 14.10 -12.25 5.09
N PRO A 140 15.38 -12.62 5.29
CA PRO A 140 16.49 -12.03 4.54
C PRO A 140 16.33 -12.13 3.02
N LEU A 141 15.92 -13.30 2.52
CA LEU A 141 15.80 -13.60 1.09
C LEU A 141 14.41 -13.32 0.49
N ALA A 142 13.43 -12.92 1.29
CA ALA A 142 12.11 -12.58 0.79
C ALA A 142 12.12 -11.23 0.06
N SER A 143 11.25 -11.11 -0.95
CA SER A 143 10.78 -9.82 -1.43
C SER A 143 9.98 -9.15 -0.30
N LYS A 144 10.27 -7.88 0.00
CA LYS A 144 9.72 -7.17 1.17
C LYS A 144 8.89 -6.00 0.72
N MET A 145 7.64 -5.96 1.14
CA MET A 145 6.68 -4.93 0.75
C MET A 145 5.92 -4.41 1.97
N VAL A 146 5.76 -3.09 2.05
CA VAL A 146 4.78 -2.44 2.92
C VAL A 146 3.67 -1.85 2.05
N VAL A 147 2.42 -2.05 2.45
CA VAL A 147 1.25 -1.35 1.93
C VAL A 147 0.69 -0.49 3.06
N LEU A 148 0.88 0.82 2.97
CA LEU A 148 0.28 1.80 3.87
C LEU A 148 -1.09 2.21 3.34
N ILE A 149 -2.12 2.18 4.19
CA ILE A 149 -3.48 2.60 3.86
C ILE A 149 -3.86 3.72 4.82
N ALA A 150 -4.05 4.94 4.31
CA ALA A 150 -4.36 6.11 5.14
C ALA A 150 -5.04 7.23 4.33
N ASP A 151 -5.77 8.11 5.03
CA ASP A 151 -6.31 9.36 4.49
C ASP A 151 -5.71 10.63 5.13
N ALA A 152 -4.71 10.48 6.00
CA ALA A 152 -4.03 11.57 6.68
C ALA A 152 -2.49 11.48 6.56
N PRO A 153 -1.78 12.62 6.60
CA PRO A 153 -0.31 12.65 6.60
C PRO A 153 0.30 12.35 7.98
N PRO A 154 1.62 12.08 8.05
CA PRO A 154 2.33 12.12 9.32
C PRO A 154 2.40 13.54 9.90
N HIS A 155 2.55 13.61 11.22
CA HIS A 155 2.97 14.83 11.92
C HIS A 155 4.31 15.39 11.41
N GLY A 156 4.44 16.72 11.48
CA GLY A 156 5.69 17.45 11.23
C GLY A 156 5.93 17.86 9.78
N ILE A 157 5.03 17.54 8.85
CA ILE A 157 5.17 17.96 7.44
C ILE A 157 4.68 19.39 7.19
N GLY A 158 4.21 20.09 8.24
CA GLY A 158 3.77 21.48 8.19
C GLY A 158 2.30 21.66 7.81
N GLU A 159 1.46 20.68 8.09
CA GLU A 159 0.01 20.81 7.91
C GLU A 159 -0.60 21.81 8.90
N TYR A 160 -1.65 22.51 8.45
CA TYR A 160 -2.37 23.40 9.33
C TYR A 160 -3.15 22.61 10.38
N GLY A 161 -2.97 22.96 11.64
CA GLY A 161 -3.71 22.35 12.76
C GLY A 161 -2.97 21.22 13.46
N ASP A 162 -1.82 20.78 12.94
CA ASP A 162 -0.98 19.73 13.51
C ASP A 162 -0.61 20.01 14.98
N GLY A 163 -0.99 19.11 15.89
CA GLY A 163 -0.67 19.18 17.31
C GLY A 163 0.78 18.79 17.61
N PHE A 164 1.49 18.21 16.64
CA PHE A 164 2.87 17.77 16.73
C PHE A 164 3.70 18.33 15.56
N ASP A 165 3.64 19.65 15.38
CA ASP A 165 4.25 20.38 14.25
C ASP A 165 5.79 20.22 14.14
N GLU A 166 6.47 19.85 15.23
CA GLU A 166 7.91 19.56 15.25
C GLU A 166 8.26 18.12 14.83
N GLY A 167 7.26 17.31 14.44
CA GLY A 167 7.42 15.91 14.05
C GLY A 167 6.89 14.92 15.07
N SER A 168 7.07 13.63 14.76
CA SER A 168 6.57 12.55 15.60
C SER A 168 7.18 12.62 17.01
N PRO A 169 6.35 12.55 18.07
CA PRO A 169 6.81 12.52 19.46
C PRO A 169 7.82 11.41 19.78
N ASP A 170 7.84 10.32 19.01
CA ASP A 170 8.76 9.21 19.20
C ASP A 170 10.19 9.53 18.70
N GLY A 171 10.41 10.71 18.10
CA GLY A 171 11.71 11.17 17.62
C GLY A 171 12.15 10.54 16.29
N HIS A 172 11.26 9.78 15.65
CA HIS A 172 11.50 9.23 14.32
C HIS A 172 11.19 10.26 13.22
N ASP A 173 12.01 10.28 12.18
CA ASP A 173 11.78 11.08 10.97
C ASP A 173 11.35 10.16 9.81
N PRO A 174 10.20 10.39 9.18
CA PRO A 174 9.67 9.47 8.18
C PRO A 174 10.47 9.47 6.85
N LEU A 175 11.20 10.53 6.51
CA LEU A 175 12.11 10.52 5.36
C LEU A 175 13.32 9.61 5.64
N GLN A 176 13.84 9.64 6.87
CA GLN A 176 14.90 8.72 7.29
C GLN A 176 14.40 7.26 7.32
N LEU A 177 13.18 7.02 7.82
CA LEU A 177 12.57 5.70 7.79
C LEU A 177 12.40 5.18 6.36
N ALA A 178 11.93 6.01 5.43
CA ALA A 178 11.81 5.63 4.02
C ALA A 178 13.16 5.22 3.40
N ARG A 179 14.23 5.95 3.69
CA ARG A 179 15.60 5.59 3.24
C ARG A 179 16.10 4.30 3.90
N ALA A 180 15.82 4.11 5.18
CA ALA A 180 16.16 2.89 5.89
C ALA A 180 15.39 1.68 5.31
N MET A 181 14.11 1.84 4.98
CA MET A 181 13.31 0.84 4.26
C MET A 181 13.95 0.51 2.90
N ALA A 182 14.27 1.53 2.10
CA ALA A 182 14.92 1.35 0.80
C ALA A 182 16.26 0.58 0.92
N SER A 183 17.11 0.93 1.90
CA SER A 183 18.38 0.23 2.15
C SER A 183 18.21 -1.21 2.66
N LYS A 184 17.05 -1.55 3.25
CA LYS A 184 16.68 -2.92 3.64
C LYS A 184 15.96 -3.66 2.50
N GLY A 185 15.78 -3.02 1.35
CA GLY A 185 15.04 -3.56 0.20
C GLY A 185 13.55 -3.72 0.46
N ILE A 186 12.99 -2.90 1.36
CA ILE A 186 11.55 -2.82 1.65
C ILE A 186 10.94 -1.75 0.74
N THR A 187 10.04 -2.17 -0.14
CA THR A 187 9.31 -1.27 -1.05
C THR A 187 8.02 -0.79 -0.38
N LEU A 188 7.77 0.52 -0.33
CA LEU A 188 6.55 1.10 0.24
C LEU A 188 5.55 1.46 -0.86
N PHE A 189 4.37 0.84 -0.81
CA PHE A 189 3.20 1.23 -1.59
C PHE A 189 2.27 1.99 -0.67
N PHE A 190 1.75 3.13 -1.15
CA PHE A 190 0.81 3.93 -0.41
C PHE A 190 -0.55 3.93 -1.12
N VAL A 191 -1.55 3.39 -0.45
CA VAL A 191 -2.94 3.47 -0.85
C VAL A 191 -3.52 4.75 -0.24
N ALA A 192 -3.67 5.76 -1.09
CA ALA A 192 -4.20 7.06 -0.72
C ALA A 192 -5.72 7.03 -0.71
N CYS A 193 -6.31 7.16 0.48
CA CYS A 193 -7.76 7.17 0.67
C CYS A 193 -8.33 8.57 0.37
N GLU A 194 -8.93 8.74 -0.81
CA GLU A 194 -9.38 10.02 -1.33
C GLU A 194 -10.91 10.17 -1.22
N PRO A 195 -11.45 11.40 -1.08
CA PRO A 195 -10.80 12.70 -1.28
C PRO A 195 -10.13 13.32 -0.04
N ALA A 196 -10.11 12.60 1.09
CA ALA A 196 -9.71 13.16 2.39
C ALA A 196 -8.22 13.54 2.42
N LEU A 197 -7.34 12.71 1.87
CA LEU A 197 -5.91 12.98 1.81
C LEU A 197 -5.58 14.28 1.05
N SER A 198 -6.20 14.53 -0.09
CA SER A 198 -5.97 15.75 -0.87
C SER A 198 -6.54 17.02 -0.24
N GLY A 199 -7.24 16.92 0.90
CA GLY A 199 -7.59 18.07 1.73
C GLY A 199 -6.38 18.72 2.41
N TYR A 200 -5.29 17.98 2.57
CA TYR A 200 -4.05 18.41 3.19
C TYR A 200 -3.11 19.13 2.20
N ALA A 201 -2.34 20.09 2.72
CA ALA A 201 -1.54 21.00 1.92
C ALA A 201 -0.32 20.34 1.29
N TYR A 202 0.28 19.34 1.93
CA TYR A 202 1.54 18.71 1.54
C TYR A 202 1.49 17.17 1.52
N ALA A 203 0.42 16.56 2.04
CA ALA A 203 0.31 15.10 2.18
C ALA A 203 0.58 14.31 0.88
N THR A 204 -0.06 14.69 -0.22
CA THR A 204 0.11 14.01 -1.52
C THR A 204 1.56 14.06 -2.02
N ASP A 205 2.21 15.21 -1.90
CA ASP A 205 3.61 15.40 -2.30
C ASP A 205 4.56 14.59 -1.41
N PHE A 206 4.29 14.58 -0.10
CA PHE A 206 5.06 13.83 0.87
C PHE A 206 5.00 12.33 0.60
N PHE A 207 3.79 11.78 0.42
CA PHE A 207 3.63 10.36 0.18
C PHE A 207 4.23 9.92 -1.16
N GLN A 208 4.07 10.72 -2.21
CA GLN A 208 4.72 10.46 -3.50
C GLN A 208 6.25 10.43 -3.36
N ALA A 209 6.84 11.31 -2.53
CA ALA A 209 8.27 11.31 -2.29
C ALA A 209 8.77 10.04 -1.58
N ILE A 210 8.11 9.60 -0.49
CA ILE A 210 8.58 8.41 0.24
C ILE A 210 8.35 7.11 -0.54
N THR A 211 7.29 7.03 -1.35
CA THR A 211 7.12 5.90 -2.28
C THR A 211 8.20 5.91 -3.35
N ASN A 212 8.61 7.08 -3.87
CA ASN A 212 9.71 7.18 -4.82
C ASN A 212 11.05 6.76 -4.21
N ILE A 213 11.36 7.19 -2.98
CA ILE A 213 12.58 6.80 -2.25
C ILE A 213 12.70 5.27 -2.16
N THR A 214 11.60 4.60 -1.83
CA THR A 214 11.54 3.13 -1.69
C THR A 214 11.27 2.41 -3.02
N SER A 215 11.11 3.15 -4.12
CA SER A 215 10.74 2.63 -5.45
C SER A 215 9.41 1.87 -5.49
N GLY A 216 8.47 2.23 -4.63
CA GLY A 216 7.08 1.79 -4.69
C GLY A 216 6.21 2.79 -5.46
N LEU A 217 4.91 2.79 -5.16
CA LEU A 217 3.92 3.63 -5.85
C LEU A 217 2.88 4.18 -4.87
N MET A 218 2.37 5.37 -5.19
CA MET A 218 1.18 5.92 -4.59
C MET A 218 -0.04 5.64 -5.47
N LEU A 219 -1.10 5.12 -4.88
CA LEU A 219 -2.30 4.62 -5.55
C LEU A 219 -3.52 5.37 -4.98
N PRO A 220 -4.05 6.37 -5.70
CA PRO A 220 -5.26 7.07 -5.26
C PRO A 220 -6.47 6.14 -5.37
N LEU A 221 -7.16 5.89 -4.26
CA LEU A 221 -8.43 5.17 -4.25
C LEU A 221 -9.55 6.09 -3.83
N THR A 222 -10.55 6.18 -4.70
CA THR A 222 -11.78 6.95 -4.46
C THR A 222 -12.84 6.15 -3.71
N THR A 223 -12.70 4.82 -3.69
CA THR A 223 -13.57 3.89 -2.95
C THR A 223 -12.78 2.72 -2.38
N ALA A 224 -13.25 2.17 -1.25
CA ALA A 224 -12.62 1.04 -0.59
C ALA A 224 -12.77 -0.29 -1.37
N ASP A 225 -13.69 -0.37 -2.34
CA ASP A 225 -13.90 -1.58 -3.16
C ASP A 225 -12.74 -1.85 -4.12
N LEU A 226 -11.98 -0.81 -4.49
CA LEU A 226 -10.82 -0.89 -5.37
C LEU A 226 -9.55 -1.37 -4.65
N LEU A 227 -9.59 -1.46 -3.32
CA LEU A 227 -8.44 -1.77 -2.47
C LEU A 227 -7.80 -3.12 -2.84
N THR A 228 -8.62 -4.15 -3.04
CA THR A 228 -8.19 -5.50 -3.42
C THR A 228 -7.37 -5.49 -4.70
N HIS A 229 -7.91 -4.85 -5.76
CA HIS A 229 -7.26 -4.81 -7.06
C HIS A 229 -5.95 -4.03 -7.02
N ALA A 230 -5.93 -2.90 -6.30
CA ALA A 230 -4.74 -2.09 -6.14
C ALA A 230 -3.61 -2.86 -5.42
N ILE A 231 -3.94 -3.56 -4.32
CA ILE A 231 -2.96 -4.36 -3.57
C ILE A 231 -2.43 -5.52 -4.40
N VAL A 232 -3.32 -6.33 -4.98
CA VAL A 232 -2.91 -7.51 -5.77
C VAL A 232 -2.04 -7.06 -6.93
N GLY A 233 -2.47 -6.04 -7.68
CA GLY A 233 -1.68 -5.53 -8.79
C GLY A 233 -0.29 -5.05 -8.37
N SER A 234 -0.20 -4.32 -7.24
CA SER A 234 1.07 -3.79 -6.72
C SER A 234 2.02 -4.89 -6.30
N VAL A 235 1.49 -5.93 -5.65
CA VAL A 235 2.25 -7.12 -5.27
C VAL A 235 2.82 -7.82 -6.50
N LEU A 236 1.97 -8.06 -7.51
CA LEU A 236 2.39 -8.78 -8.72
C LEU A 236 3.42 -8.00 -9.53
N GLU A 237 3.23 -6.69 -9.70
CA GLU A 237 4.22 -5.80 -10.31
C GLU A 237 5.55 -5.87 -9.54
N ASN A 238 5.53 -5.69 -8.22
CA ASN A 238 6.76 -5.72 -7.42
C ASN A 238 7.47 -7.07 -7.49
N LEU A 239 6.75 -8.20 -7.53
CA LEU A 239 7.38 -9.51 -7.70
C LEU A 239 8.09 -9.66 -9.05
N ASP A 240 7.56 -9.04 -10.11
CA ASP A 240 8.20 -8.99 -11.42
C ASP A 240 9.42 -8.05 -11.43
N MET A 241 9.30 -6.88 -10.81
CA MET A 241 10.42 -5.95 -10.62
C MET A 241 11.56 -6.59 -9.82
N GLU A 242 11.25 -7.31 -8.73
CA GLU A 242 12.24 -8.01 -7.91
C GLU A 242 12.99 -9.10 -8.67
N ARG A 243 12.36 -9.77 -9.63
CA ARG A 243 13.06 -10.69 -10.52
C ARG A 243 14.12 -9.96 -11.32
N LEU A 244 13.76 -8.83 -11.93
CA LEU A 244 14.67 -8.03 -12.75
C LEU A 244 15.81 -7.43 -11.91
N VAL A 245 15.51 -6.88 -10.73
CA VAL A 245 16.54 -6.36 -9.81
C VAL A 245 17.55 -7.44 -9.43
N ARG A 246 17.12 -8.69 -9.16
CA ARG A 246 18.04 -9.78 -8.88
C ARG A 246 18.92 -10.14 -10.08
N GLU A 247 18.40 -9.97 -11.29
CA GLU A 247 19.11 -10.34 -12.52
C GLU A 247 20.12 -9.26 -12.95
N VAL A 248 19.71 -8.00 -13.00
CA VAL A 248 20.53 -6.90 -13.54
C VAL A 248 21.15 -6.01 -12.47
N GLY A 249 20.70 -6.13 -11.21
CA GLY A 249 20.96 -5.13 -10.18
C GLY A 249 22.44 -4.91 -9.85
N GLN A 250 23.25 -5.96 -9.86
CA GLN A 250 24.70 -5.82 -9.63
C GLN A 250 25.39 -4.98 -10.72
N ALA A 251 25.03 -5.20 -11.99
CA ALA A 251 25.60 -4.44 -13.10
C ALA A 251 25.12 -2.98 -13.08
N VAL A 252 23.86 -2.78 -12.74
CA VAL A 252 23.25 -1.45 -12.65
C VAL A 252 23.85 -0.66 -11.49
N SER A 253 24.03 -1.27 -10.32
CA SER A 253 24.61 -0.60 -9.16
C SER A 253 26.08 -0.28 -9.33
N GLN A 254 26.86 -1.15 -9.98
CA GLN A 254 28.26 -0.88 -10.31
C GLN A 254 28.42 0.37 -11.17
N ARG A 255 27.48 0.63 -12.08
CA ARG A 255 27.49 1.84 -12.91
C ARG A 255 27.14 3.10 -12.11
N ILE A 256 26.10 3.01 -11.29
CA ILE A 256 25.64 4.16 -10.51
C ILE A 256 26.65 4.52 -9.42
N LEU A 257 27.06 3.55 -8.60
CA LEU A 257 27.93 3.79 -7.44
C LEU A 257 29.42 3.70 -7.78
N GLY A 258 29.80 2.76 -8.65
CA GLY A 258 31.20 2.54 -9.02
C GLY A 258 31.71 3.53 -10.07
N ASN A 259 30.91 3.78 -11.12
CA ASN A 259 31.28 4.73 -12.19
C ASN A 259 30.72 6.14 -11.97
N ASN A 260 29.94 6.36 -10.89
CA ASN A 260 29.30 7.63 -10.56
C ASN A 260 28.40 8.17 -11.70
N GLU A 261 27.69 7.25 -12.39
CA GLU A 261 26.72 7.60 -13.43
C GLU A 261 25.37 8.03 -12.83
N SER A 262 24.66 8.93 -13.51
CA SER A 262 23.31 9.33 -13.10
C SER A 262 22.32 8.16 -13.15
N VAL A 263 21.47 8.04 -12.13
CA VAL A 263 20.39 7.05 -12.08
C VAL A 263 19.49 7.14 -13.31
N ASP A 264 19.15 8.35 -13.77
CA ASP A 264 18.27 8.54 -14.92
C ASP A 264 18.90 8.09 -16.24
N ASP A 265 20.21 8.28 -16.40
CA ASP A 265 20.91 7.85 -17.62
C ASP A 265 21.04 6.33 -17.66
N VAL A 266 21.40 5.72 -16.53
CA VAL A 266 21.45 4.26 -16.38
C VAL A 266 20.05 3.65 -16.57
N ALA A 267 19.00 4.29 -16.06
CA ALA A 267 17.62 3.85 -16.24
C ALA A 267 17.17 3.89 -17.71
N ARG A 268 17.54 4.93 -18.46
CA ARG A 268 17.21 5.04 -19.89
C ARG A 268 17.85 3.93 -20.71
N GLU A 269 19.13 3.66 -20.48
CA GLU A 269 19.80 2.57 -21.19
C GLU A 269 19.30 1.18 -20.74
N LEU A 270 19.03 1.01 -19.45
CA LEU A 270 18.43 -0.22 -18.93
C LEU A 270 17.07 -0.47 -19.60
N HIS A 271 16.24 0.55 -19.70
CA HIS A 271 14.93 0.48 -20.37
C HIS A 271 15.08 0.02 -21.82
N GLU A 272 15.97 0.63 -22.60
CA GLU A 272 16.24 0.22 -23.98
C GLU A 272 16.68 -1.25 -24.08
N ARG A 273 17.59 -1.69 -23.19
CA ARG A 273 18.05 -3.09 -23.15
C ARG A 273 16.93 -4.07 -22.80
N LEU A 274 16.06 -3.71 -21.86
CA LEU A 274 14.93 -4.57 -21.47
C LEU A 274 13.84 -4.61 -22.55
N LEU A 275 13.63 -3.51 -23.28
CA LEU A 275 12.77 -3.49 -24.47
C LEU A 275 13.32 -4.42 -25.56
N LEU A 276 14.62 -4.39 -25.83
CA LEU A 276 15.26 -5.29 -26.80
C LEU A 276 15.17 -6.77 -26.41
N ARG A 277 15.04 -7.06 -25.11
CA ARG A 277 14.80 -8.40 -24.57
C ARG A 277 13.32 -8.82 -24.60
N ASN A 278 12.42 -7.94 -25.03
CA ASN A 278 10.97 -8.11 -24.96
C ASN A 278 10.49 -8.42 -23.53
N GLU A 279 11.06 -7.76 -22.52
CA GLU A 279 10.62 -7.95 -21.13
C GLU A 279 9.26 -7.26 -20.91
N SER A 280 8.29 -8.05 -20.44
CA SER A 280 6.98 -7.59 -19.97
C SER A 280 6.92 -7.60 -18.46
N THR A 281 6.13 -6.69 -17.89
CA THR A 281 5.82 -6.67 -16.46
C THR A 281 4.33 -6.42 -16.27
N LYS A 282 3.77 -6.99 -15.22
CA LYS A 282 2.44 -6.57 -14.76
C LYS A 282 2.51 -5.15 -14.24
N LYS A 283 1.52 -4.35 -14.60
CA LYS A 283 1.38 -2.96 -14.20
C LYS A 283 -0.02 -2.71 -13.69
N VAL A 284 -0.10 -2.05 -12.53
CA VAL A 284 -1.37 -1.49 -12.06
C VAL A 284 -1.64 -0.20 -12.82
N VAL A 285 -2.73 -0.19 -13.58
CA VAL A 285 -3.21 1.00 -14.27
C VAL A 285 -4.38 1.55 -13.47
N ILE A 286 -4.11 2.65 -12.77
CA ILE A 286 -5.12 3.44 -12.08
C ILE A 286 -5.13 4.81 -12.73
N GLU A 287 -6.31 5.30 -13.08
CA GLU A 287 -6.45 6.67 -13.54
C GLU A 287 -6.01 7.63 -12.43
N SER A 288 -5.03 8.48 -12.75
CA SER A 288 -4.60 9.54 -11.83
C SER A 288 -5.73 10.55 -11.67
N ILE A 289 -6.14 10.76 -10.42
CA ILE A 289 -7.08 11.82 -10.05
C ILE A 289 -6.35 13.13 -9.70
N TYR A 290 -5.01 13.13 -9.68
CA TYR A 290 -4.21 14.29 -9.30
C TYR A 290 -3.85 15.15 -10.51
N ARG A 291 -3.98 16.46 -10.33
CA ARG A 291 -3.51 17.46 -11.28
C ARG A 291 -2.02 17.66 -11.10
N GLU A 292 -1.27 17.62 -12.20
CA GLU A 292 0.14 18.01 -12.17
C GLU A 292 0.30 19.49 -11.83
N SER A 293 1.32 19.81 -11.01
CA SER A 293 1.74 21.18 -10.76
C SER A 293 3.25 21.23 -10.54
N GLU A 294 3.87 22.34 -10.89
CA GLU A 294 5.31 22.53 -10.72
C GLU A 294 5.66 22.66 -9.22
N GLU A 295 4.74 23.19 -8.41
CA GLU A 295 4.88 23.24 -6.95
C GLU A 295 4.87 21.83 -6.34
N ALA A 296 3.96 20.94 -6.78
CA ALA A 296 3.95 19.55 -6.32
C ALA A 296 5.24 18.82 -6.72
N LYS A 297 5.67 18.96 -7.98
CA LYS A 297 6.95 18.39 -8.46
C LYS A 297 8.13 18.90 -7.65
N HIS A 298 8.18 20.20 -7.35
CA HIS A 298 9.19 20.81 -6.50
C HIS A 298 9.17 20.22 -5.08
N ASN A 299 7.99 20.11 -4.45
CA ASN A 299 7.86 19.56 -3.10
C ASN A 299 8.32 18.09 -3.03
N VAL A 300 7.92 17.27 -4.00
CA VAL A 300 8.36 15.88 -4.10
C VAL A 300 9.90 15.81 -4.17
N GLN A 301 10.53 16.65 -5.00
CA GLN A 301 11.99 16.71 -5.10
C GLN A 301 12.65 17.17 -3.80
N VAL A 302 12.09 18.18 -3.14
CA VAL A 302 12.57 18.65 -1.83
C VAL A 302 12.55 17.50 -0.81
N TYR A 303 11.44 16.79 -0.68
CA TYR A 303 11.34 15.65 0.25
C TYR A 303 12.30 14.51 -0.11
N MET A 304 12.47 14.20 -1.40
CA MET A 304 13.39 13.15 -1.84
C MET A 304 14.85 13.48 -1.50
N GLN A 305 15.25 14.74 -1.60
CA GLN A 305 16.65 15.19 -1.43
C GLN A 305 16.99 15.57 0.02
N ALA A 306 16.05 16.14 0.77
CA ALA A 306 16.30 16.61 2.13
C ALA A 306 16.52 15.44 3.11
N PRO A 307 17.55 15.47 3.97
CA PRO A 307 17.86 14.38 4.89
C PRO A 307 16.82 14.20 6.00
N SER A 308 16.05 15.25 6.33
CA SER A 308 15.00 15.25 7.36
C SER A 308 13.84 16.18 7.00
N LEU A 309 12.70 16.03 7.68
CA LEU A 309 11.57 16.94 7.56
C LEU A 309 11.92 18.36 7.99
N ALA A 310 12.76 18.51 9.02
CA ALA A 310 13.20 19.82 9.50
C ALA A 310 13.92 20.63 8.40
N GLU A 311 14.68 19.97 7.54
CA GLU A 311 15.34 20.60 6.40
C GLU A 311 14.43 20.75 5.16
N ALA A 312 13.50 19.82 4.97
CA ALA A 312 12.55 19.87 3.86
C ALA A 312 11.54 21.01 4.01
N ARG A 313 10.97 21.14 5.21
CA ARG A 313 9.78 21.96 5.50
C ARG A 313 9.92 23.44 5.10
N PRO A 314 11.04 24.13 5.36
CA PRO A 314 11.21 25.53 4.96
C PRO A 314 11.22 25.77 3.44
N LEU A 315 11.44 24.73 2.64
CA LEU A 315 11.59 24.81 1.19
C LEU A 315 10.30 24.46 0.43
N LEU A 316 9.26 24.02 1.14
CA LEU A 316 7.99 23.60 0.57
C LEU A 316 7.19 24.78 0.03
N ARG A 317 6.44 24.51 -1.04
CA ARG A 317 5.56 25.49 -1.71
C ARG A 317 4.13 25.01 -1.62
N ARG A 318 3.22 25.92 -1.26
CA ARG A 318 1.80 25.62 -1.27
C ARG A 318 1.30 25.47 -2.71
N VAL A 319 0.64 24.36 -3.01
CA VAL A 319 -0.02 24.16 -4.30
C VAL A 319 -1.33 24.95 -4.35
N PRO A 320 -1.54 25.84 -5.34
CA PRO A 320 -2.73 26.67 -5.40
C PRO A 320 -3.95 25.90 -5.94
N GLY A 321 -5.10 26.09 -5.28
CA GLY A 321 -6.38 25.53 -5.71
C GLY A 321 -6.52 24.03 -5.43
N THR A 322 -7.39 23.37 -6.21
CA THR A 322 -7.66 21.94 -6.10
C THR A 322 -6.46 21.09 -6.52
N ARG A 323 -6.24 19.99 -5.79
CA ARG A 323 -5.28 18.93 -6.14
C ARG A 323 -5.81 17.98 -7.22
N PHE A 324 -7.12 17.99 -7.46
CA PHE A 324 -7.76 17.05 -8.36
C PHE A 324 -7.82 17.52 -9.81
N THR A 325 -7.86 16.56 -10.74
CA THR A 325 -8.14 16.82 -12.16
C THR A 325 -9.59 17.30 -12.35
N ASP A 326 -9.81 18.07 -13.41
CA ASP A 326 -11.15 18.53 -13.76
C ASP A 326 -12.08 17.33 -14.01
N LYS A 327 -11.59 16.27 -14.69
CA LYS A 327 -12.38 15.06 -14.93
C LYS A 327 -12.90 14.43 -13.64
N TYR A 328 -12.04 14.29 -12.62
CA TYR A 328 -12.47 13.75 -11.32
C TYR A 328 -13.52 14.65 -10.66
N LEU A 329 -13.32 15.97 -10.67
CA LEU A 329 -14.27 16.91 -10.09
C LEU A 329 -15.64 16.87 -10.78
N HIS A 330 -15.67 16.79 -12.11
CA HIS A 330 -16.90 16.66 -12.89
C HIS A 330 -17.61 15.33 -12.57
N SER A 331 -16.88 14.21 -12.56
CA SER A 331 -17.43 12.89 -12.18
C SER A 331 -18.02 12.89 -10.76
N ARG A 332 -17.33 13.52 -9.81
CA ARG A 332 -17.83 13.64 -8.43
C ARG A 332 -19.10 14.49 -8.34
N MET A 333 -19.18 15.58 -9.12
CA MET A 333 -20.37 16.44 -9.17
C MET A 333 -21.56 15.73 -9.83
N SER A 334 -21.34 14.98 -10.91
CA SER A 334 -22.39 14.24 -11.62
C SER A 334 -22.90 13.03 -10.83
N SER A 335 -22.02 12.40 -10.03
CA SER A 335 -22.35 11.19 -9.23
C SER A 335 -23.28 11.44 -8.04
N GLY A 336 -23.74 12.67 -7.80
CA GLY A 336 -24.87 12.99 -6.91
C GLY A 336 -24.73 12.62 -5.42
N ARG A 337 -23.59 12.08 -4.98
CA ARG A 337 -23.31 11.78 -3.57
C ARG A 337 -22.56 12.95 -2.94
N SER A 338 -23.31 14.01 -2.64
CA SER A 338 -22.88 15.05 -1.71
C SER A 338 -22.83 14.46 -0.30
N TYR A 339 -21.72 13.81 0.06
CA TYR A 339 -21.32 13.84 1.46
C TYR A 339 -20.87 15.27 1.75
N PRO A 340 -21.49 15.99 2.69
CA PRO A 340 -20.99 17.29 3.09
C PRO A 340 -19.67 17.08 3.82
N TYR A 341 -18.57 17.14 3.09
CA TYR A 341 -17.29 17.48 3.69
C TYR A 341 -17.38 18.96 4.03
N ALA A 342 -17.61 19.25 5.32
CA ALA A 342 -17.51 20.62 5.80
C ALA A 342 -16.03 21.03 5.66
N PRO A 343 -15.70 22.12 4.94
CA PRO A 343 -14.37 22.68 5.03
C PRO A 343 -14.13 23.04 6.48
N TYR A 344 -13.04 22.54 7.05
CA TYR A 344 -12.65 22.74 8.44
C TYR A 344 -12.76 24.22 8.79
N VAL A 345 -13.74 24.57 9.63
CA VAL A 345 -13.90 25.94 10.13
C VAL A 345 -13.05 26.04 11.40
N PRO A 346 -12.08 26.97 11.47
CA PRO A 346 -11.16 27.03 12.60
C PRO A 346 -11.90 27.28 13.91
N ALA A 347 -11.55 26.51 14.94
CA ALA A 347 -12.06 26.71 16.29
C ALA A 347 -11.72 28.13 16.79
N ARG A 348 -12.76 28.87 17.19
CA ARG A 348 -12.64 30.21 17.77
C ARG A 348 -12.02 30.10 19.17
N LYS A 349 -10.96 30.87 19.43
CA LYS A 349 -10.28 30.97 20.74
C LYS A 349 -11.30 31.13 21.89
N PRO A 350 -11.13 30.47 23.05
CA PRO A 350 -11.99 30.68 24.21
C PRO A 350 -11.75 32.10 24.77
N SER A 351 -12.80 32.92 24.79
CA SER A 351 -12.80 34.22 25.44
C SER A 351 -12.89 34.08 26.95
N SER A 352 -12.00 34.77 27.67
CA SER A 352 -11.97 34.95 29.12
C SER A 352 -13.29 35.44 29.73
N PRO A 353 -13.66 35.04 30.97
CA PRO A 353 -14.92 35.45 31.58
C PRO A 353 -14.80 36.85 32.20
N THR A 354 -15.68 37.76 31.78
CA THR A 354 -15.92 39.04 32.47
C THR A 354 -17.16 38.95 33.35
N SER A 355 -16.99 39.45 34.56
CA SER A 355 -17.95 39.53 35.66
C SER A 355 -19.03 40.60 35.45
N SER A 356 -20.28 40.31 35.81
CA SER A 356 -21.22 41.34 36.29
C SER A 356 -22.25 40.76 37.29
N THR A 357 -22.52 41.57 38.30
CA THR A 357 -23.20 41.31 39.58
C THR A 357 -24.72 41.57 39.56
N SER A 358 -25.50 40.61 40.11
CA SER A 358 -26.63 40.65 41.09
C SER A 358 -27.81 41.65 40.89
N SER A 359 -29.13 41.40 41.10
CA SER A 359 -29.93 40.61 42.09
C SER A 359 -31.46 40.61 41.71
N PRO A 360 -32.45 40.13 42.53
CA PRO A 360 -32.75 38.76 42.99
C PRO A 360 -34.26 38.34 42.87
N ALA A 361 -34.61 37.15 43.43
CA ALA A 361 -35.92 36.53 43.74
C ALA A 361 -36.36 35.41 42.74
N THR A 362 -36.84 34.20 43.09
CA THR A 362 -37.45 33.60 44.31
C THR A 362 -37.31 32.06 44.23
N ILE A 363 -37.22 31.36 45.38
CA ILE A 363 -37.08 29.89 45.51
C ILE A 363 -38.47 29.19 45.47
N PRO A 364 -38.59 27.99 44.86
CA PRO A 364 -39.07 26.82 45.62
C PRO A 364 -38.27 25.51 45.37
N THR A 365 -38.34 24.65 46.38
CA THR A 365 -37.67 23.35 46.66
C THR A 365 -38.22 22.14 45.85
N PRO A 366 -37.62 20.94 45.93
CA PRO A 366 -37.46 20.01 44.81
C PRO A 366 -38.58 18.95 44.70
N SER A 367 -38.84 18.47 43.48
CA SER A 367 -39.68 17.31 43.22
C SER A 367 -38.86 16.11 42.73
N HIS A 368 -39.13 14.97 43.37
CA HIS A 368 -38.48 13.68 43.20
C HIS A 368 -38.75 13.05 41.83
N SER A 369 -37.73 12.40 41.26
CA SER A 369 -37.82 11.54 40.08
C SER A 369 -38.42 10.17 40.44
N PRO A 370 -39.37 9.60 39.66
CA PRO A 370 -39.86 8.24 39.86
C PRO A 370 -38.91 7.17 39.27
N PRO A 371 -38.89 5.95 39.83
CA PRO A 371 -37.91 4.91 39.48
C PRO A 371 -38.25 4.15 38.19
N ARG A 372 -37.20 3.65 37.53
CA ARG A 372 -37.23 2.83 36.31
C ARG A 372 -38.01 1.52 36.55
N LYS A 373 -38.97 1.22 35.69
CA LYS A 373 -39.58 -0.11 35.57
C LYS A 373 -38.85 -0.92 34.51
N VAL A 374 -38.32 -2.07 34.91
CA VAL A 374 -37.85 -3.13 34.02
C VAL A 374 -39.08 -3.87 33.49
N VAL A 375 -39.21 -3.96 32.16
CA VAL A 375 -40.22 -4.81 31.51
C VAL A 375 -39.49 -6.00 30.92
N THR A 376 -39.59 -7.13 31.60
CA THR A 376 -39.37 -8.46 31.05
C THR A 376 -40.73 -8.98 30.59
N ASP A 377 -40.93 -9.13 29.28
CA ASP A 377 -41.86 -10.11 28.71
C ASP A 377 -41.58 -10.28 27.21
N PHE A 378 -41.01 -11.43 26.86
CA PHE A 378 -40.85 -11.93 25.50
C PHE A 378 -42.10 -12.71 25.13
N ALA A 379 -42.92 -12.19 24.22
CA ALA A 379 -44.02 -12.94 23.62
C ALA A 379 -43.55 -13.57 22.31
N ALA A 380 -43.55 -14.91 22.28
CA ALA A 380 -43.27 -15.75 21.13
C ALA A 380 -44.39 -15.62 20.08
N PHE A 381 -44.02 -15.41 18.81
CA PHE A 381 -44.95 -15.54 17.69
C PHE A 381 -45.10 -17.02 17.34
N GLY A 382 -46.27 -17.58 17.68
CA GLY A 382 -46.74 -18.88 17.21
C GLY A 382 -47.34 -18.78 15.81
N ALA A 383 -46.86 -19.64 14.91
CA ALA A 383 -47.46 -19.88 13.59
C ALA A 383 -48.75 -20.71 13.73
N PRO A 384 -49.80 -20.47 12.93
CA PRO A 384 -51.01 -21.26 12.99
C PRO A 384 -50.84 -22.64 12.34
N SER A 385 -51.53 -23.60 12.96
CA SER A 385 -51.61 -25.01 12.64
C SER A 385 -52.68 -25.31 11.57
N SER A 386 -52.27 -25.84 10.42
CA SER A 386 -53.12 -26.74 9.63
C SER A 386 -52.30 -27.67 8.74
N ALA A 387 -52.41 -28.97 9.03
CA ALA A 387 -52.20 -30.15 8.17
C ALA A 387 -50.79 -30.78 8.05
N SER A 388 -50.52 -31.70 8.99
CA SER A 388 -50.05 -33.11 8.85
C SER A 388 -49.99 -33.74 7.43
N VAL A 389 -49.25 -34.81 7.10
CA VAL A 389 -48.18 -35.66 7.69
C VAL A 389 -47.91 -36.83 6.71
N PHE A 390 -46.71 -37.45 6.82
CA PHE A 390 -46.23 -38.76 6.32
C PHE A 390 -45.60 -38.87 4.91
N GLY A 391 -44.33 -39.33 4.91
CA GLY A 391 -43.98 -40.49 4.07
C GLY A 391 -42.62 -40.49 3.36
N THR A 392 -41.57 -40.89 4.08
CA THR A 392 -40.50 -41.81 3.62
C THR A 392 -39.64 -41.55 2.36
N LYS A 393 -38.33 -41.40 2.65
CA LYS A 393 -37.18 -42.18 2.15
C LYS A 393 -36.50 -41.89 0.78
N VAL A 394 -35.17 -42.05 0.88
CA VAL A 394 -34.12 -42.53 -0.04
C VAL A 394 -33.23 -41.49 -0.75
N ALA A 395 -31.97 -41.54 -0.30
CA ALA A 395 -30.67 -41.27 -0.91
C ALA A 395 -30.55 -41.19 -2.45
N SER A 396 -29.60 -40.38 -2.92
CA SER A 396 -28.26 -40.86 -3.32
C SER A 396 -27.43 -39.73 -3.95
N THR A 397 -26.25 -39.47 -3.41
CA THR A 397 -25.08 -39.05 -4.19
C THR A 397 -24.53 -40.32 -4.84
N PRO A 398 -24.16 -40.32 -6.13
CA PRO A 398 -22.74 -40.04 -6.43
C PRO A 398 -22.52 -39.48 -7.85
N PHE A 399 -21.49 -38.66 -8.07
CA PHE A 399 -20.73 -38.78 -9.33
C PHE A 399 -19.26 -38.45 -9.08
N SER A 400 -18.46 -39.51 -9.16
CA SER A 400 -17.03 -39.49 -9.33
C SER A 400 -16.73 -40.03 -10.73
N LEU A 401 -15.71 -39.43 -11.35
CA LEU A 401 -14.74 -40.02 -12.26
C LEU A 401 -15.14 -40.43 -13.70
N ALA A 402 -14.35 -39.82 -14.60
CA ALA A 402 -13.65 -40.43 -15.73
C ALA A 402 -14.32 -40.48 -17.12
N GLY A 403 -13.84 -39.59 -18.00
CA GLY A 403 -12.93 -40.01 -19.07
C GLY A 403 -13.52 -40.25 -20.47
N GLY A 404 -13.03 -39.46 -21.44
CA GLY A 404 -12.56 -40.03 -22.72
C GLY A 404 -13.37 -39.80 -24.00
N LYS A 405 -13.05 -38.70 -24.69
CA LYS A 405 -12.75 -38.54 -26.14
C LYS A 405 -13.72 -39.07 -27.23
N ALA A 406 -14.16 -38.09 -28.06
CA ALA A 406 -14.20 -38.04 -29.54
C ALA A 406 -15.13 -39.02 -30.31
N ALA A 407 -15.70 -38.72 -31.48
CA ALA A 407 -15.91 -37.54 -32.32
C ALA A 407 -16.87 -37.97 -33.47
N PHE A 408 -17.53 -36.99 -34.13
CA PHE A 408 -17.96 -36.88 -35.54
C PHE A 408 -19.43 -36.48 -35.80
N GLY A 409 -19.56 -35.30 -36.44
CA GLY A 409 -20.46 -34.91 -37.54
C GLY A 409 -21.99 -35.04 -37.38
N GLY A 410 -22.83 -34.04 -37.65
CA GLY A 410 -22.63 -32.71 -38.20
C GLY A 410 -24.00 -32.10 -38.58
N ILE A 411 -24.03 -30.76 -38.56
CA ILE A 411 -24.85 -29.86 -39.40
C ILE A 411 -26.28 -29.50 -38.93
N ARG A 412 -26.36 -28.23 -38.51
CA ARG A 412 -27.43 -27.20 -38.65
C ARG A 412 -28.63 -27.19 -37.70
N GLY A 413 -28.66 -26.13 -36.90
CA GLY A 413 -29.83 -25.26 -36.79
C GLY A 413 -30.30 -25.02 -35.36
N GLY A 414 -30.09 -23.79 -34.86
CA GLY A 414 -30.73 -23.29 -33.63
C GLY A 414 -29.72 -22.60 -32.72
N GLY A 415 -29.82 -21.26 -32.66
CA GLY A 415 -28.92 -20.39 -31.92
C GLY A 415 -28.75 -20.80 -30.46
N ALA A 416 -27.50 -21.14 -30.12
CA ALA A 416 -27.04 -21.17 -28.75
C ALA A 416 -26.58 -19.75 -28.41
N ARG A 417 -27.21 -19.17 -27.40
CA ARG A 417 -26.80 -17.93 -26.74
C ARG A 417 -25.33 -18.05 -26.38
N GLY A 418 -24.50 -17.24 -27.03
CA GLY A 418 -23.20 -16.90 -26.51
C GLY A 418 -23.38 -16.30 -25.12
N PHE A 419 -22.40 -16.52 -24.26
CA PHE A 419 -22.18 -15.58 -23.17
C PHE A 419 -22.18 -14.20 -23.82
N ASP A 420 -23.16 -13.36 -23.43
CA ASP A 420 -23.01 -11.92 -23.59
C ASP A 420 -21.67 -11.61 -22.90
N ASP A 421 -20.68 -11.42 -23.76
CA ASP A 421 -19.68 -10.40 -23.56
C ASP A 421 -20.51 -9.12 -23.47
N ASP A 422 -20.96 -8.80 -22.26
CA ASP A 422 -21.28 -7.42 -21.92
C ASP A 422 -19.92 -6.69 -21.98
N GLU A 423 -19.45 -6.43 -23.20
CA GLU A 423 -18.83 -5.16 -23.54
C GLU A 423 -19.91 -4.10 -23.27
N ASP A 424 -20.21 -3.89 -21.98
CA ASP A 424 -20.73 -2.63 -21.53
C ASP A 424 -19.66 -1.63 -21.96
N GLU A 425 -19.98 -0.89 -23.02
CA GLU A 425 -19.48 0.46 -23.28
C GLU A 425 -19.82 1.34 -22.05
N ASP A 426 -19.23 1.02 -20.90
CA ASP A 426 -19.12 1.82 -19.70
C ASP A 426 -18.10 2.93 -19.97
N GLU A 427 -18.29 3.69 -21.06
CA GLU A 427 -17.48 4.86 -21.36
C GLU A 427 -17.82 6.05 -20.44
N ASP A 428 -18.85 5.96 -19.58
CA ASP A 428 -19.30 7.11 -18.80
C ASP A 428 -19.87 6.82 -17.40
N SER A 429 -19.46 5.75 -16.71
CA SER A 429 -19.91 5.55 -15.31
C SER A 429 -19.23 6.51 -14.31
N GLY A 430 -18.21 7.26 -14.75
CA GLY A 430 -17.41 8.17 -13.92
C GLY A 430 -16.63 7.48 -12.80
N ARG A 431 -16.78 6.16 -12.62
CA ARG A 431 -16.12 5.38 -11.57
C ARG A 431 -14.68 5.10 -11.96
N GLN A 432 -13.78 5.34 -11.01
CA GLN A 432 -12.38 4.99 -11.14
C GLN A 432 -12.24 3.48 -11.37
N LYS A 433 -11.52 3.09 -12.42
CA LYS A 433 -11.19 1.68 -12.72
C LYS A 433 -9.75 1.41 -12.29
N VAL A 434 -9.52 0.20 -11.75
CA VAL A 434 -8.19 -0.33 -11.45
C VAL A 434 -8.00 -1.57 -12.30
N GLU A 435 -7.08 -1.50 -13.26
CA GLU A 435 -6.81 -2.57 -14.19
C GLU A 435 -5.40 -3.12 -13.98
N LEU A 436 -5.23 -4.43 -14.15
CA LEU A 436 -3.93 -5.06 -14.21
C LEU A 436 -3.62 -5.37 -15.68
N ARG A 437 -2.61 -4.70 -16.23
CA ARG A 437 -2.17 -4.92 -17.61
C ARG A 437 -0.80 -5.56 -17.63
N GLU A 438 -0.55 -6.43 -18.59
CA GLU A 438 0.80 -6.93 -18.87
C GLU A 438 1.29 -6.25 -20.13
N ASP A 439 2.25 -5.34 -19.95
CA ASP A 439 2.79 -4.50 -21.03
C ASP A 439 4.32 -4.55 -21.01
N SER A 440 4.94 -4.04 -22.08
CA SER A 440 6.39 -3.82 -22.10
C SER A 440 6.83 -2.95 -20.93
N ILE A 441 7.99 -3.26 -20.35
CA ILE A 441 8.51 -2.49 -19.24
C ILE A 441 8.62 -1.00 -19.57
N THR A 442 8.19 -0.14 -18.65
CA THR A 442 8.24 1.32 -18.83
C THR A 442 9.56 1.92 -18.35
N LEU A 443 9.85 3.16 -18.79
CA LEU A 443 11.02 3.90 -18.29
C LEU A 443 10.95 4.13 -16.78
N ASP A 444 9.76 4.36 -16.22
CA ASP A 444 9.58 4.55 -14.78
C ASP A 444 9.91 3.28 -14.00
N GLN A 445 9.45 2.12 -14.48
CA GLN A 445 9.84 0.83 -13.92
C GLN A 445 11.36 0.60 -14.01
N ALA A 446 11.99 0.91 -15.15
CA ALA A 446 13.45 0.83 -15.27
C ALA A 446 14.18 1.75 -14.29
N ARG A 447 13.67 2.97 -14.05
CA ARG A 447 14.19 3.88 -13.02
C ARG A 447 14.08 3.27 -11.62
N ARG A 448 12.94 2.68 -11.30
CA ARG A 448 12.71 1.98 -10.01
C ARG A 448 13.68 0.81 -9.83
N ILE A 449 13.96 0.02 -10.87
CA ILE A 449 15.00 -1.03 -10.82
C ILE A 449 16.37 -0.42 -10.52
N ALA A 450 16.71 0.67 -11.20
CA ALA A 450 17.99 1.34 -11.01
C ALA A 450 18.16 1.88 -9.58
N MET A 451 17.14 2.55 -9.05
CA MET A 451 17.13 3.05 -7.67
C MET A 451 17.21 1.93 -6.64
N GLN A 452 16.40 0.87 -6.78
CA GLN A 452 16.46 -0.29 -5.88
C GLN A 452 17.83 -0.97 -5.89
N SER A 453 18.44 -1.08 -7.07
CA SER A 453 19.77 -1.67 -7.23
C SER A 453 20.84 -0.85 -6.52
N ALA A 454 20.80 0.48 -6.65
CA ALA A 454 21.71 1.38 -5.97
C ALA A 454 21.57 1.31 -4.44
N TRP A 455 20.34 1.36 -3.92
CA TRP A 455 20.09 1.28 -2.47
C TRP A 455 20.58 -0.02 -1.84
N ARG A 456 20.40 -1.15 -2.53
CA ARG A 456 20.83 -2.47 -2.02
C ARG A 456 22.34 -2.63 -2.01
N SER A 457 23.04 -2.06 -3.00
CA SER A 457 24.49 -2.14 -3.09
C SER A 457 25.22 -1.13 -2.21
N ALA A 458 24.61 0.00 -1.85
CA ALA A 458 25.23 0.97 -0.92
C ALA A 458 25.50 0.40 0.50
N ARG A 459 25.00 -0.80 0.80
CA ARG A 459 25.16 -1.51 2.08
C ARG A 459 26.06 -2.75 2.00
N ALA A 460 26.30 -3.28 0.79
CA ALA A 460 27.15 -4.45 0.57
C ALA A 460 28.62 -4.04 0.57
#